data_AF-A0A7W7CM07-F1
#
_entry.id   AF-A0A7W7CM07-F1
#
_cell.length_a   1.000
_cell.length_b   1.000
_cell.length_c   1.000
_cell.angle_alpha   90.00
_cell.angle_beta   90.00
_cell.angle_gamma   90.00
#
_symmetry.space_group_name_H-M   'P 1'
#
loop_
_entity.id
_entity.type
_entity.pdbx_description
1 polymer ?
#
loop_
_entity_poly.entity_id
_entity_poly.type
_entity_poly.pdbx_seq_one_letter_code
_entity_poly.pdbx_strand_id
1 'polypeptide(L)'
;MNRRVGLVIVSHSAKLAEGVVELAQQMAPEVRILAAGGLPENGGLGTDLDTVSAALERADDGEGVVLLYDLGSAQMIAELAVEVLGDPGRAVVVDAPLAEGAVAAAVSAQGGSTLDEVADAAATATAFAIGETVDELFLGANGHDHGHGHDHGQPSSSGLVELDIELRNEIGLHARPAALLARAVAELDVEASVRFGDQEVSAASVLALMGLGARGGDTITLRAVGPDAQEALTRVAALAERGFDE
;
A
#
# COMPACT_ATOMS: atom_id res chain seq x y z
N MET A 1 -17.45 2.90 14.26
CA MET A 1 -16.41 3.23 13.28
C MET A 1 -15.33 2.19 13.44
N ASN A 2 -14.94 1.52 12.36
CA ASN A 2 -13.80 0.62 12.41
C ASN A 2 -12.55 1.49 12.54
N ARG A 3 -11.76 1.27 13.59
CA ARG A 3 -10.48 1.97 13.77
C ARG A 3 -9.49 1.40 12.76
N ARG A 4 -8.62 2.26 12.24
CA ARG A 4 -7.60 1.93 11.24
C ARG A 4 -6.34 2.74 11.50
N VAL A 5 -5.23 2.24 10.99
CA VAL A 5 -3.97 3.00 10.93
C VAL A 5 -4.23 4.31 10.19
N GLY A 6 -3.88 5.44 10.82
CA GLY A 6 -3.96 6.76 10.23
C GLY A 6 -2.74 7.07 9.37
N LEU A 7 -2.84 8.07 8.49
CA LEU A 7 -1.73 8.56 7.69
C LEU A 7 -1.54 10.07 7.87
N VAL A 8 -0.28 10.50 7.91
CA VAL A 8 0.10 11.91 7.81
C VAL A 8 1.08 12.11 6.65
N ILE A 9 0.72 13.01 5.74
CA ILE A 9 1.55 13.38 4.61
C ILE A 9 2.30 14.66 4.97
N VAL A 10 3.59 14.51 5.28
CA VAL A 10 4.49 15.60 5.66
C VAL A 10 5.18 16.15 4.41
N SER A 11 5.10 17.46 4.17
CA SER A 11 5.77 18.07 3.01
C SER A 11 6.18 19.50 3.28
N HIS A 12 7.19 19.97 2.55
CA HIS A 12 7.49 21.39 2.48
C HIS A 12 6.34 22.20 1.87
N SER A 13 5.51 21.58 1.04
CA SER A 13 4.42 22.25 0.31
C SER A 13 3.07 21.77 0.80
N ALA A 14 2.27 22.69 1.37
CA ALA A 14 0.87 22.43 1.71
C ALA A 14 0.10 21.82 0.53
N LYS A 15 0.27 22.38 -0.68
CA LYS A 15 -0.40 21.91 -1.90
C LYS A 15 0.02 20.50 -2.31
N LEU A 16 1.28 20.12 -2.08
CA LEU A 16 1.75 18.78 -2.40
C LEU A 16 1.13 17.77 -1.42
N ALA A 17 1.20 18.06 -0.12
CA ALA A 17 0.59 17.23 0.90
C ALA A 17 -0.92 17.07 0.68
N GLU A 18 -1.63 18.17 0.44
CA GLU A 18 -3.07 18.18 0.14
C GLU A 18 -3.41 17.35 -1.11
N GLY A 19 -2.64 17.50 -2.20
CA GLY A 19 -2.88 16.74 -3.43
C GLY A 19 -2.62 15.23 -3.26
N VAL A 20 -1.61 14.85 -2.48
CA VAL A 20 -1.34 13.45 -2.16
C VAL A 20 -2.44 12.88 -1.27
N VAL A 21 -2.91 13.64 -0.27
CA VAL A 21 -4.07 13.25 0.55
C VAL A 21 -5.30 13.06 -0.33
N GLU A 22 -5.59 13.99 -1.24
CA GLU A 22 -6.73 13.88 -2.16
C GLU A 22 -6.67 12.58 -2.98
N LEU A 23 -5.50 12.27 -3.55
CA LEU A 23 -5.29 11.04 -4.31
C LEU A 23 -5.49 9.78 -3.46
N ALA A 24 -4.83 9.71 -2.29
CA ALA A 24 -4.91 8.56 -1.41
C ALA A 24 -6.33 8.36 -0.84
N GLN A 25 -7.05 9.45 -0.55
CA GLN A 25 -8.42 9.40 -0.02
C GLN A 25 -9.43 8.87 -1.04
N GLN A 26 -9.21 9.08 -2.35
CA GLN A 26 -10.03 8.45 -3.41
C GLN A 26 -9.92 6.93 -3.38
N MET A 27 -8.74 6.41 -3.04
CA MET A 27 -8.50 4.97 -2.93
C MET A 27 -9.00 4.41 -1.60
N ALA A 28 -8.84 5.18 -0.51
CA ALA A 28 -9.12 4.78 0.85
C ALA A 28 -10.09 5.73 1.57
N PRO A 29 -11.39 5.77 1.19
CA PRO A 29 -12.37 6.72 1.71
C PRO A 29 -12.62 6.61 3.22
N GLU A 30 -12.31 5.45 3.81
CA GLU A 30 -12.55 5.16 5.22
C GLU A 30 -11.31 5.35 6.11
N VAL A 31 -10.14 5.68 5.54
CA VAL A 31 -8.89 5.92 6.29
C VAL A 31 -8.75 7.41 6.60
N ARG A 32 -8.24 7.75 7.79
CA ARG A 32 -7.91 9.14 8.12
C ARG A 32 -6.55 9.49 7.55
N ILE A 33 -6.53 10.37 6.55
CA ILE A 33 -5.30 10.84 5.91
C ILE A 33 -5.25 12.36 6.06
N LEU A 34 -4.20 12.87 6.70
CA LEU A 34 -4.06 14.29 6.99
C LEU A 34 -2.81 14.88 6.35
N ALA A 35 -2.95 16.09 5.80
CA ALA A 35 -1.84 16.86 5.25
C ALA A 35 -1.17 17.67 6.36
N ALA A 36 0.16 17.65 6.40
CA ALA A 36 0.98 18.50 7.24
C ALA A 36 2.11 19.10 6.40
N GLY A 37 1.87 20.25 5.78
CA GLY A 37 2.93 20.88 5.00
C GLY A 37 2.82 22.38 4.84
N GLY A 38 3.95 23.00 4.52
CA GLY A 38 4.10 24.45 4.48
C GLY A 38 4.28 25.08 5.87
N LEU A 39 4.69 26.34 5.87
CA LEU A 39 4.77 27.15 7.08
C LEU A 39 3.43 27.86 7.36
N PRO A 40 2.93 27.84 8.60
CA PRO A 40 1.60 28.38 8.93
C PRO A 40 1.52 29.90 8.80
N GLU A 41 2.61 30.63 9.01
CA GLU A 41 2.60 32.11 9.05
C GLU A 41 2.45 32.77 7.66
N ASN A 42 2.88 32.11 6.59
CA ASN A 42 2.90 32.70 5.25
C ASN A 42 2.51 31.74 4.11
N GLY A 43 2.17 30.48 4.43
CA GLY A 43 1.92 29.44 3.43
C GLY A 43 3.13 29.16 2.53
N GLY A 44 4.33 29.57 2.96
CA GLY A 44 5.58 29.36 2.27
C GLY A 44 6.03 27.90 2.37
N LEU A 45 7.05 27.55 1.57
CA LEU A 45 7.63 26.22 1.63
C LEU A 45 8.39 26.01 2.94
N GLY A 46 8.12 24.91 3.62
CA GLY A 46 8.77 24.53 4.88
C GLY A 46 7.95 23.49 5.64
N THR A 47 8.51 22.99 6.74
CA THR A 47 7.88 21.99 7.59
C THR A 47 7.87 22.51 9.02
N ASP A 48 6.72 22.46 9.67
CA ASP A 48 6.48 23.01 11.01
C ASP A 48 6.11 21.90 12.01
N LEU A 49 6.81 21.84 13.14
CA LEU A 49 6.65 20.76 14.12
C LEU A 49 5.25 20.73 14.74
N ASP A 50 4.68 21.89 15.06
CA ASP A 50 3.37 21.98 15.69
C ASP A 50 2.28 21.50 14.72
N THR A 51 2.42 21.86 13.44
CA THR A 51 1.53 21.39 12.36
C THR A 51 1.60 19.87 12.19
N VAL A 52 2.80 19.30 12.16
CA VAL A 52 2.98 17.83 12.05
C VAL A 52 2.45 17.12 13.28
N SER A 53 2.76 17.61 14.48
CA SER A 53 2.30 17.02 15.75
C SER A 53 0.77 17.05 15.87
N ALA A 54 0.14 18.16 15.50
CA ALA A 54 -1.32 18.28 15.50
C ALA A 54 -1.97 17.36 14.47
N ALA A 55 -1.36 17.16 13.29
CA ALA A 55 -1.85 16.19 12.31
C ALA A 55 -1.71 14.75 12.82
N LEU A 56 -0.57 14.42 13.42
CA LEU A 56 -0.30 13.10 14.02
C LEU A 56 -1.35 12.73 15.07
N GLU A 57 -1.60 13.61 16.05
CA GLU A 57 -2.61 13.39 17.08
C GLU A 57 -4.03 13.20 16.53
N ARG A 58 -4.37 13.90 15.44
CA ARG A 58 -5.70 13.83 14.81
C ARG A 58 -5.87 12.60 13.92
N ALA A 59 -4.78 12.14 13.29
CA ALA A 59 -4.78 10.95 12.45
C ALA A 59 -4.95 9.68 13.30
N ASP A 60 -4.44 9.68 14.52
CA ASP A 60 -4.50 8.54 15.43
C ASP A 60 -5.93 8.24 15.93
N ASP A 61 -6.39 7.00 15.70
CA ASP A 61 -7.63 6.45 16.26
C ASP A 61 -7.39 5.28 17.24
N GLY A 62 -6.13 5.04 17.60
CA GLY A 62 -5.72 3.96 18.50
C GLY A 62 -5.04 2.77 17.81
N GLU A 63 -5.02 2.70 16.47
CA GLU A 63 -4.28 1.68 15.70
C GLU A 63 -2.90 2.16 15.22
N GLY A 64 -2.51 3.39 15.59
CA GLY A 64 -1.25 4.01 15.20
C GLY A 64 -1.31 4.81 13.90
N VAL A 65 -0.19 5.43 13.54
CA VAL A 65 -0.08 6.36 12.40
C VAL A 65 1.20 6.14 11.60
N VAL A 66 1.08 6.10 10.27
CA VAL A 66 2.21 6.15 9.35
C VAL A 66 2.42 7.59 8.86
N LEU A 67 3.64 8.09 9.01
CA LEU A 67 4.06 9.39 8.47
C LEU A 67 4.93 9.17 7.23
N LEU A 68 4.57 9.85 6.14
CA LEU A 68 5.33 9.88 4.89
C LEU A 68 5.84 11.30 4.64
N TYR A 69 6.99 11.45 3.98
CA TYR A 69 7.61 12.75 3.76
C TYR A 69 8.14 12.94 2.34
N ASP A 70 8.39 14.20 1.94
CA ASP A 70 8.99 14.52 0.63
C ASP A 70 10.53 14.50 0.62
N LEU A 71 11.16 15.33 1.45
CA LEU A 71 12.59 15.58 1.47
C LEU A 71 13.13 15.48 2.90
N GLY A 72 14.45 15.28 3.04
CA GLY A 72 15.09 14.96 4.32
C GLY A 72 14.83 15.95 5.47
N SER A 73 14.58 17.25 5.23
CA SER A 73 14.19 18.17 6.30
C SER A 73 12.76 17.95 6.82
N ALA A 74 11.86 17.43 5.99
CA ALA A 74 10.54 17.01 6.44
C ALA A 74 10.62 15.73 7.27
N GLN A 75 11.51 14.79 6.90
CA GLN A 75 11.81 13.59 7.68
C GLN A 75 12.24 13.93 9.11
N MET A 76 13.24 14.82 9.28
CA MET A 76 13.73 15.20 10.61
C MET A 76 12.62 15.76 11.51
N ILE A 77 11.70 16.55 10.96
CA ILE A 77 10.57 17.10 11.73
C ILE A 77 9.52 16.02 12.03
N ALA A 78 9.28 15.10 11.10
CA ALA A 78 8.39 13.96 11.34
C ALA A 78 8.92 13.04 12.45
N GLU A 79 10.22 12.72 12.43
CA GLU A 79 10.89 11.94 13.48
C GLU A 79 10.79 12.64 14.84
N LEU A 80 11.07 13.95 14.88
CA LEU A 80 10.91 14.73 16.11
C LEU A 80 9.46 14.74 16.62
N ALA A 81 8.46 14.82 15.74
CA ALA A 81 7.05 14.75 16.15
C ALA A 81 6.70 13.39 16.78
N VAL A 82 7.22 12.29 16.22
CA VAL A 82 7.07 10.94 16.80
C VAL A 82 7.79 10.83 18.14
N GLU A 83 8.98 11.41 18.29
CA GLU A 83 9.68 11.47 19.58
C GLU A 83 8.89 12.25 20.64
N VAL A 84 8.30 13.40 20.26
CA VAL A 84 7.50 14.26 21.14
C VAL A 84 6.21 13.56 21.60
N LEU A 85 5.61 12.70 20.76
CA LEU A 85 4.46 11.89 21.12
C LEU A 85 4.75 10.99 22.34
N GLY A 86 6.00 10.54 22.49
CA GLY A 86 6.45 9.76 23.64
C GLY A 86 5.94 8.32 23.71
N ASP A 87 5.39 7.80 22.59
CA ASP A 87 4.90 6.42 22.46
C ASP A 87 5.45 5.76 21.18
N PRO A 88 6.58 5.02 21.27
CA PRO A 88 7.29 4.46 20.11
C PRO A 88 6.49 3.46 19.26
N GLY A 89 5.41 2.88 19.81
CA GLY A 89 4.58 1.91 19.09
C GLY A 89 3.36 2.53 18.39
N ARG A 90 3.20 3.86 18.48
CA ARG A 90 1.98 4.56 18.08
C ARG A 90 2.13 5.35 16.79
N ALA A 91 3.36 5.54 16.33
CA ALA A 91 3.64 6.21 15.07
C ALA A 91 4.97 5.78 14.49
N VAL A 92 5.06 5.71 13.16
CA VAL A 92 6.29 5.36 12.44
C VAL A 92 6.47 6.28 11.23
N VAL A 93 7.69 6.77 11.04
CA VAL A 93 8.10 7.53 9.85
C VAL A 93 8.63 6.53 8.82
N VAL A 94 8.09 6.59 7.59
CA VAL A 94 8.43 5.65 6.52
C VAL A 94 9.09 6.39 5.37
N ASP A 95 10.26 5.89 4.96
CA ASP A 95 10.94 6.33 3.75
C ASP A 95 10.32 5.64 2.53
N ALA A 96 9.61 6.41 1.71
CA ALA A 96 8.94 5.93 0.50
C ALA A 96 8.70 7.08 -0.48
N PRO A 97 8.55 6.80 -1.79
CA PRO A 97 8.07 7.80 -2.74
C PRO A 97 6.71 8.35 -2.28
N LEU A 98 6.62 9.67 -2.11
CA LEU A 98 5.54 10.28 -1.33
C LEU A 98 4.13 9.92 -1.83
N ALA A 99 3.90 9.96 -3.14
CA ALA A 99 2.58 9.71 -3.71
C ALA A 99 2.24 8.21 -3.73
N GLU A 100 3.17 7.39 -4.21
CA GLU A 100 3.02 5.95 -4.34
C GLU A 100 2.90 5.27 -2.98
N GLY A 101 3.80 5.64 -2.05
CA GLY A 101 3.82 5.15 -0.68
C GLY A 101 2.55 5.52 0.07
N ALA A 102 2.03 6.75 -0.12
CA ALA A 102 0.77 7.17 0.48
C ALA A 102 -0.41 6.34 -0.03
N VAL A 103 -0.49 6.07 -1.33
CA VAL A 103 -1.54 5.23 -1.90
C VAL A 103 -1.45 3.79 -1.39
N ALA A 104 -0.25 3.21 -1.37
CA ALA A 104 -0.04 1.84 -0.88
C ALA A 104 -0.41 1.68 0.60
N ALA A 105 0.08 2.58 1.45
CA ALA A 105 -0.27 2.59 2.87
C ALA A 105 -1.76 2.82 3.08
N ALA A 106 -2.39 3.75 2.35
CA ALA A 106 -3.80 4.03 2.49
C ALA A 106 -4.68 2.81 2.13
N VAL A 107 -4.33 2.08 1.07
CA VAL A 107 -5.09 0.87 0.69
C VAL A 107 -4.87 -0.26 1.70
N SER A 108 -3.63 -0.47 2.15
CA SER A 108 -3.33 -1.46 3.20
C SER A 108 -4.10 -1.15 4.49
N ALA A 109 -4.08 0.11 4.93
CA ALA A 109 -4.82 0.55 6.12
C ALA A 109 -6.33 0.37 5.97
N GLN A 110 -6.89 0.61 4.77
CA GLN A 110 -8.31 0.35 4.49
C GLN A 110 -8.65 -1.15 4.57
N GLY A 111 -7.74 -2.02 4.15
CA GLY A 111 -7.87 -3.47 4.32
C GLY A 111 -7.91 -3.92 5.78
N GLY A 112 -7.49 -3.07 6.72
CA GLY A 112 -7.44 -3.39 8.14
C GLY A 112 -6.09 -3.98 8.60
N SER A 113 -5.05 -3.84 7.79
CA SER A 113 -3.69 -4.25 8.12
C SER A 113 -3.14 -3.52 9.36
N THR A 114 -2.18 -4.16 10.03
CA THR A 114 -1.47 -3.63 11.20
C THR A 114 -0.54 -2.46 10.84
N LEU A 115 -0.09 -1.70 11.84
CA LEU A 115 0.84 -0.57 11.65
C LEU A 115 2.10 -0.97 10.86
N ASP A 116 2.70 -2.11 11.21
CA ASP A 116 3.91 -2.61 10.56
C ASP A 116 3.64 -2.99 9.09
N GLU A 117 2.53 -3.69 8.81
CA GLU A 117 2.14 -4.07 7.44
C GLU A 117 1.79 -2.85 6.57
N VAL A 118 1.22 -1.80 7.16
CA VAL A 118 0.95 -0.53 6.46
C VAL A 118 2.25 0.21 6.16
N ALA A 119 3.20 0.21 7.10
CA ALA A 119 4.52 0.79 6.90
C ALA A 119 5.31 0.06 5.81
N ASP A 120 5.30 -1.28 5.83
CA ASP A 120 5.94 -2.13 4.82
C ASP A 120 5.33 -1.90 3.42
N ALA A 121 4.00 -1.77 3.34
CA ALA A 121 3.32 -1.45 2.09
C ALA A 121 3.77 -0.10 1.50
N ALA A 122 3.98 0.91 2.33
CA ALA A 122 4.54 2.19 1.90
C ALA A 122 5.99 2.04 1.43
N ALA A 123 6.86 1.43 2.22
CA ALA A 123 8.29 1.31 1.91
C ALA A 123 8.55 0.54 0.60
N THR A 124 7.75 -0.50 0.33
CA THR A 124 7.87 -1.33 -0.88
C THR A 124 7.25 -0.69 -2.13
N ALA A 125 6.60 0.47 -2.01
CA ALA A 125 5.99 1.19 -3.12
C ALA A 125 7.00 1.65 -4.20
N THR A 126 8.29 1.70 -3.86
CA THR A 126 9.40 2.04 -4.78
C THR A 126 9.40 1.22 -6.08
N ALA A 127 8.89 -0.02 -6.06
CA ALA A 127 8.75 -0.85 -7.25
C ALA A 127 7.87 -0.22 -8.35
N PHE A 128 6.98 0.71 -8.00
CA PHE A 128 6.15 1.47 -8.94
C PHE A 128 6.94 2.51 -9.73
N ALA A 129 7.95 3.15 -9.12
CA ALA A 129 8.63 4.33 -9.68
C ALA A 129 9.57 3.99 -10.85
N ILE A 130 10.08 2.75 -10.91
CA ILE A 130 11.12 2.36 -11.87
C ILE A 130 10.62 1.54 -13.06
N GLY A 131 9.38 1.04 -13.06
CA GLY A 131 8.85 0.26 -14.20
C GLY A 131 9.70 -0.97 -14.56
N GLU A 132 10.57 -1.42 -13.65
CA GLU A 132 11.44 -2.57 -13.84
C GLU A 132 10.89 -3.75 -13.04
N THR A 133 10.73 -4.86 -13.75
CA THR A 133 10.48 -6.18 -13.18
C THR A 133 11.52 -6.48 -12.10
N VAL A 134 11.06 -7.11 -11.02
CA VAL A 134 11.77 -7.40 -9.76
C VAL A 134 13.03 -8.29 -9.89
N ASP A 135 13.62 -8.43 -11.07
CA ASP A 135 14.68 -9.39 -11.39
C ASP A 135 16.11 -8.82 -11.29
N GLU A 136 16.31 -7.49 -11.27
CA GLU A 136 17.67 -6.90 -11.28
C GLU A 136 18.18 -6.34 -9.94
N LEU A 137 17.34 -6.21 -8.91
CA LEU A 137 17.73 -5.68 -7.60
C LEU A 137 18.44 -6.69 -6.66
N PHE A 138 18.57 -7.95 -7.06
CA PHE A 138 19.26 -9.00 -6.26
C PHE A 138 20.69 -9.33 -6.71
N LEU A 139 21.24 -8.66 -7.73
CA LEU A 139 22.63 -8.85 -8.16
C LEU A 139 23.53 -7.75 -7.57
N GLY A 140 23.66 -7.68 -6.24
CA GLY A 140 24.43 -6.59 -5.64
C GLY A 140 24.82 -6.64 -4.17
N ALA A 141 24.62 -7.71 -3.41
CA ALA A 141 25.15 -7.80 -2.04
C ALA A 141 25.45 -9.25 -1.63
N ASN A 142 26.69 -9.68 -1.89
CA ASN A 142 27.18 -10.95 -1.37
C ASN A 142 27.83 -10.77 0.01
N GLY A 143 27.38 -11.61 0.93
CA GLY A 143 28.13 -12.08 2.08
C GLY A 143 27.65 -11.48 3.39
N HIS A 144 26.89 -12.25 4.18
CA HIS A 144 27.36 -12.85 5.43
C HIS A 144 26.68 -14.23 5.59
N ASP A 145 27.54 -15.24 5.66
CA ASP A 145 27.27 -16.64 5.95
C ASP A 145 26.67 -16.81 7.34
N HIS A 146 25.49 -17.43 7.44
CA HIS A 146 25.12 -18.32 8.54
C HIS A 146 24.21 -19.43 8.01
N GLY A 147 24.80 -20.59 7.74
CA GLY A 147 24.06 -21.81 7.45
C GLY A 147 23.23 -22.29 8.64
N HIS A 148 21.98 -22.64 8.37
CA HIS A 148 21.25 -23.73 9.04
C HIS A 148 20.31 -24.36 8.02
N GLY A 149 20.61 -25.62 7.69
CA GLY A 149 19.77 -26.42 6.80
C GLY A 149 18.49 -26.82 7.51
N HIS A 150 17.35 -26.66 6.82
CA HIS A 150 16.17 -27.49 7.00
C HIS A 150 15.70 -27.96 5.63
N ASP A 151 15.94 -29.24 5.39
CA ASP A 151 15.14 -30.10 4.52
C ASP A 151 13.69 -30.05 5.01
N HIS A 152 12.79 -29.46 4.23
CA HIS A 152 11.36 -29.75 4.29
C HIS A 152 10.72 -29.49 2.92
N GLY A 153 10.54 -30.58 2.17
CA GLY A 153 9.26 -31.01 1.60
C GLY A 153 8.50 -30.03 0.70
N GLN A 154 8.30 -30.45 -0.55
CA GLN A 154 7.19 -29.98 -1.40
C GLN A 154 5.88 -29.99 -0.59
N PRO A 155 5.18 -28.84 -0.41
CA PRO A 155 3.84 -28.87 0.15
C PRO A 155 2.87 -29.41 -0.89
N SER A 156 2.04 -30.34 -0.43
CA SER A 156 1.08 -31.09 -1.22
C SER A 156 -0.16 -30.26 -1.56
N SER A 157 -0.73 -30.49 -2.74
CA SER A 157 -1.88 -29.82 -3.32
C SER A 157 -3.21 -30.12 -2.61
N SER A 158 -3.59 -29.31 -1.62
CA SER A 158 -4.97 -29.28 -1.12
C SER A 158 -5.29 -27.92 -0.49
N GLY A 159 -5.84 -27.00 -1.29
CA GLY A 159 -6.31 -25.68 -0.83
C GLY A 159 -6.25 -24.55 -1.86
N LEU A 160 -5.53 -24.74 -2.97
CA LEU A 160 -5.40 -23.76 -4.04
C LEU A 160 -6.60 -23.81 -4.99
N VAL A 161 -7.27 -22.66 -5.16
CA VAL A 161 -8.28 -22.43 -6.20
C VAL A 161 -7.80 -21.33 -7.14
N GLU A 162 -8.10 -21.48 -8.42
CA GLU A 162 -7.71 -20.51 -9.46
C GLU A 162 -8.90 -20.19 -10.37
N LEU A 163 -8.95 -18.96 -10.87
CA LEU A 163 -9.95 -18.49 -11.81
C LEU A 163 -9.32 -17.55 -12.83
N ASP A 164 -9.56 -17.81 -14.11
CA ASP A 164 -9.21 -16.88 -15.19
C ASP A 164 -10.28 -15.79 -15.31
N ILE A 165 -9.85 -14.53 -15.34
CA ILE A 165 -10.69 -13.35 -15.33
C ILE A 165 -10.31 -12.47 -16.53
N GLU A 166 -11.29 -12.16 -17.37
CA GLU A 166 -11.16 -11.20 -18.47
C GLU A 166 -11.32 -9.77 -17.95
N LEU A 167 -10.38 -8.89 -18.25
CA LEU A 167 -10.44 -7.47 -17.91
C LEU A 167 -11.34 -6.73 -18.91
N ARG A 168 -12.58 -6.46 -18.51
CA ARG A 168 -13.59 -5.85 -19.40
C ARG A 168 -13.55 -4.32 -19.46
N ASN A 169 -12.85 -3.68 -18.53
CA ASN A 169 -12.68 -2.24 -18.52
C ASN A 169 -11.65 -1.80 -19.56
N GLU A 170 -11.71 -0.54 -19.98
CA GLU A 170 -10.95 -0.05 -21.15
C GLU A 170 -9.42 -0.08 -20.92
N ILE A 171 -8.97 0.23 -19.70
CA ILE A 171 -7.55 0.44 -19.40
C ILE A 171 -6.90 -0.82 -18.79
N GLY A 172 -7.64 -1.68 -18.08
CA GLY A 172 -7.13 -2.88 -17.40
C GLY A 172 -6.85 -2.65 -15.91
N LEU A 173 -5.83 -3.29 -15.33
CA LEU A 173 -5.50 -3.17 -13.89
C LEU A 173 -4.72 -1.89 -13.55
N HIS A 174 -5.27 -0.72 -13.84
CA HIS A 174 -4.71 0.55 -13.36
C HIS A 174 -5.16 0.86 -11.93
N ALA A 175 -4.83 2.07 -11.45
CA ALA A 175 -4.89 2.43 -10.03
C ALA A 175 -6.23 2.10 -9.34
N ARG A 176 -7.36 2.37 -10.00
CA ARG A 176 -8.69 2.17 -9.43
C ARG A 176 -9.14 0.70 -9.47
N PRO A 177 -9.15 -0.01 -10.61
CA PRO A 177 -9.43 -1.44 -10.66
C PRO A 177 -8.51 -2.28 -9.76
N ALA A 178 -7.22 -1.94 -9.72
CA ALA A 178 -6.25 -2.60 -8.84
C ALA A 178 -6.58 -2.37 -7.35
N ALA A 179 -6.97 -1.15 -6.96
CA ALA A 179 -7.40 -0.85 -5.59
C ALA A 179 -8.68 -1.61 -5.19
N LEU A 180 -9.65 -1.72 -6.10
CA LEU A 180 -10.87 -2.49 -5.87
C LEU A 180 -10.59 -3.99 -5.72
N LEU A 181 -9.72 -4.55 -6.56
CA LEU A 181 -9.28 -5.94 -6.45
C LEU A 181 -8.57 -6.18 -5.13
N ALA A 182 -7.57 -5.35 -4.80
CA ALA A 182 -6.80 -5.48 -3.57
C ALA A 182 -7.67 -5.37 -2.32
N ARG A 183 -8.61 -4.43 -2.30
CA ARG A 183 -9.57 -4.30 -1.21
C ARG A 183 -10.44 -5.55 -1.07
N ALA A 184 -10.91 -6.12 -2.18
CA ALA A 184 -11.80 -7.27 -2.15
C ALA A 184 -11.15 -8.52 -1.55
N VAL A 185 -9.82 -8.65 -1.66
CA VAL A 185 -9.06 -9.77 -1.08
C VAL A 185 -8.51 -9.46 0.30
N ALA A 186 -8.13 -8.21 0.61
CA ALA A 186 -7.55 -7.82 1.89
C ALA A 186 -8.52 -7.99 3.08
N GLU A 187 -9.82 -8.02 2.83
CA GLU A 187 -10.86 -8.23 3.85
C GLU A 187 -11.06 -9.72 4.23
N LEU A 188 -10.29 -10.65 3.67
CA LEU A 188 -10.49 -12.10 3.78
C LEU A 188 -9.26 -12.82 4.38
N ASP A 189 -9.47 -13.98 5.01
CA ASP A 189 -8.38 -14.85 5.47
C ASP A 189 -7.88 -15.73 4.31
N VAL A 190 -7.02 -15.13 3.46
CA VAL A 190 -6.55 -15.75 2.23
C VAL A 190 -5.17 -15.23 1.81
N GLU A 191 -4.32 -16.12 1.32
CA GLU A 191 -3.15 -15.77 0.53
C GLU A 191 -3.55 -15.78 -0.95
N ALA A 192 -3.61 -14.59 -1.56
CA ALA A 192 -4.07 -14.43 -2.95
C ALA A 192 -3.01 -13.79 -3.84
N SER A 193 -2.88 -14.30 -5.06
CA SER A 193 -1.96 -13.80 -6.10
C SER A 193 -2.66 -13.63 -7.45
N VAL A 194 -2.17 -12.70 -8.25
CA VAL A 194 -2.61 -12.50 -9.63
C VAL A 194 -1.44 -12.77 -10.57
N ARG A 195 -1.67 -13.65 -11.54
CA ARG A 195 -0.70 -14.00 -12.58
C ARG A 195 -1.12 -13.41 -13.92
N PHE A 196 -0.15 -12.82 -14.62
CA PHE A 196 -0.29 -12.36 -16.00
C PHE A 196 1.01 -12.65 -16.76
N GLY A 197 0.93 -13.45 -17.82
CA GLY A 197 2.12 -13.99 -18.49
C GLY A 197 2.98 -14.81 -17.52
N ASP A 198 4.25 -14.41 -17.39
CA ASP A 198 5.25 -15.02 -16.52
C ASP A 198 5.36 -14.33 -15.14
N GLN A 199 4.63 -13.22 -14.94
CA GLN A 199 4.63 -12.47 -13.69
C GLN A 199 3.51 -12.95 -12.77
N GLU A 200 3.82 -13.06 -11.48
CA GLU A 200 2.85 -13.33 -10.42
C GLU A 200 3.10 -12.37 -9.26
N VAL A 201 2.05 -11.68 -8.81
CA VAL A 201 2.13 -10.66 -7.77
C VAL A 201 1.07 -10.89 -6.71
N SER A 202 1.28 -10.37 -5.50
CA SER A 202 0.26 -10.37 -4.45
C SER A 202 -0.99 -9.63 -4.90
N ALA A 203 -2.15 -10.26 -4.74
CA ALA A 203 -3.45 -9.66 -5.03
C ALA A 203 -3.80 -8.53 -4.05
N ALA A 204 -3.17 -8.46 -2.87
CA ALA A 204 -3.37 -7.39 -1.90
C ALA A 204 -2.53 -6.13 -2.22
N SER A 205 -1.56 -6.22 -3.13
CA SER A 205 -0.68 -5.10 -3.49
C SER A 205 -1.19 -4.38 -4.74
N VAL A 206 -1.88 -3.25 -4.54
CA VAL A 206 -2.35 -2.39 -5.64
C VAL A 206 -1.25 -2.04 -6.62
N LEU A 207 -0.08 -1.67 -6.10
CA LEU A 207 1.04 -1.26 -6.95
C LEU A 207 1.61 -2.42 -7.75
N ALA A 208 1.73 -3.61 -7.14
CA ALA A 208 2.21 -4.78 -7.87
C ALA A 208 1.21 -5.22 -8.96
N LEU A 209 -0.09 -5.13 -8.68
CA LEU A 209 -1.15 -5.38 -9.68
C LEU A 209 -1.06 -4.40 -10.87
N MET A 210 -0.83 -3.12 -10.61
CA MET A 210 -0.60 -2.14 -11.67
C MET A 210 0.67 -2.42 -12.48
N GLY A 211 1.71 -2.90 -11.80
CA GLY A 211 2.99 -3.28 -12.40
C GLY A 211 2.92 -4.49 -13.33
N LEU A 212 1.86 -5.31 -13.27
CA LEU A 212 1.62 -6.41 -14.23
C LEU A 212 1.41 -5.90 -15.66
N GLY A 213 0.95 -4.65 -15.82
CA GLY A 213 0.68 -4.08 -17.14
C GLY A 213 -0.46 -4.77 -17.91
N ALA A 214 -1.35 -5.50 -17.23
CA ALA A 214 -2.50 -6.16 -17.82
C ALA A 214 -3.55 -5.13 -18.28
N ARG A 215 -3.93 -5.18 -19.56
CA ARG A 215 -4.78 -4.18 -20.24
C ARG A 215 -6.22 -4.67 -20.43
N GLY A 216 -7.11 -3.76 -20.82
CA GLY A 216 -8.46 -4.11 -21.25
C GLY A 216 -8.44 -5.16 -22.37
N GLY A 217 -9.23 -6.21 -22.21
CA GLY A 217 -9.29 -7.38 -23.09
C GLY A 217 -8.31 -8.50 -22.74
N ASP A 218 -7.34 -8.26 -21.84
CA ASP A 218 -6.44 -9.32 -21.38
C ASP A 218 -7.13 -10.26 -20.37
N THR A 219 -6.57 -11.46 -20.21
CA THR A 219 -6.99 -12.43 -19.20
C THR A 219 -5.90 -12.59 -18.15
N ILE A 220 -6.26 -12.38 -16.89
CA ILE A 220 -5.41 -12.64 -15.71
C ILE A 220 -5.87 -13.93 -15.02
N THR A 221 -4.96 -14.62 -14.33
CA THR A 221 -5.31 -15.75 -13.47
C THR A 221 -5.24 -15.29 -12.02
N LEU A 222 -6.38 -15.27 -11.32
CA LEU A 222 -6.43 -15.06 -9.87
C LEU A 222 -6.28 -16.41 -9.16
N ARG A 223 -5.40 -16.46 -8.17
CA ARG A 223 -5.14 -17.63 -7.34
C ARG A 223 -5.37 -17.29 -5.88
N ALA A 224 -5.89 -18.24 -5.12
CA ALA A 224 -6.14 -18.06 -3.71
C ALA A 224 -5.95 -19.37 -2.94
N VAL A 225 -5.35 -19.26 -1.76
CA VAL A 225 -5.18 -20.35 -0.79
C VAL A 225 -5.66 -19.86 0.57
N GLY A 226 -6.51 -20.63 1.24
CA GLY A 226 -7.00 -20.29 2.57
C GLY A 226 -8.48 -20.61 2.77
N PRO A 227 -9.00 -20.40 3.99
CA PRO A 227 -10.40 -20.63 4.32
C PRO A 227 -11.39 -19.89 3.40
N ASP A 228 -11.05 -18.66 3.02
CA ASP A 228 -11.91 -17.77 2.24
C ASP A 228 -11.56 -17.74 0.74
N ALA A 229 -10.74 -18.69 0.26
CA ALA A 229 -10.21 -18.67 -1.10
C ALA A 229 -11.29 -18.64 -2.20
N GLN A 230 -12.37 -19.40 -2.02
CA GLN A 230 -13.49 -19.40 -2.96
C GLN A 230 -14.27 -18.08 -2.94
N GLU A 231 -14.37 -17.45 -1.77
CA GLU A 231 -15.03 -16.14 -1.62
C GLU A 231 -14.21 -15.04 -2.30
N ALA A 232 -12.87 -15.07 -2.15
CA ALA A 232 -11.96 -14.16 -2.82
C ALA A 232 -12.15 -14.18 -4.35
N LEU A 233 -12.15 -15.38 -4.95
CA LEU A 233 -12.41 -15.55 -6.40
C LEU A 233 -13.77 -14.98 -6.80
N THR A 234 -14.80 -15.23 -6.00
CA THR A 234 -16.17 -14.79 -6.28
C THR A 234 -16.28 -13.26 -6.25
N ARG A 235 -15.69 -12.61 -5.23
CA ARG A 235 -15.73 -11.14 -5.08
C ARG A 235 -15.00 -10.44 -6.22
N VAL A 236 -13.81 -10.94 -6.59
CA VAL A 236 -13.02 -10.34 -7.67
C VAL A 236 -13.65 -10.60 -9.05
N ALA A 237 -14.20 -11.79 -9.28
CA ALA A 237 -14.95 -12.07 -10.52
C ALA A 237 -16.14 -11.13 -10.69
N ALA A 238 -16.91 -10.91 -9.61
CA ALA A 238 -18.04 -9.99 -9.64
C ALA A 238 -17.62 -8.54 -9.91
N LEU A 239 -16.43 -8.11 -9.44
CA LEU A 239 -15.87 -6.80 -9.79
C LEU A 239 -15.50 -6.74 -11.28
N ALA A 240 -14.81 -7.74 -11.80
CA ALA A 240 -14.40 -7.79 -13.19
C ALA A 240 -15.60 -7.85 -14.17
N GLU A 241 -16.67 -8.57 -13.81
CA GLU A 241 -17.92 -8.60 -14.60
C GLU A 241 -18.56 -7.22 -14.75
N ARG A 242 -18.42 -6.36 -13.74
CA ARG A 242 -18.88 -4.96 -13.75
C ARG A 242 -17.84 -3.99 -14.32
N GLY A 243 -16.75 -4.48 -14.91
CA GLY A 243 -15.67 -3.63 -15.40
C GLY A 243 -14.98 -2.84 -14.28
N PHE A 244 -14.91 -3.38 -13.06
CA PHE A 244 -14.40 -2.68 -11.88
C PHE A 244 -15.08 -1.34 -11.61
N ASP A 245 -16.38 -1.27 -11.90
CA ASP A 245 -17.22 -0.09 -11.72
C ASP A 245 -16.76 1.13 -12.57
N GLU A 246 -16.33 0.84 -13.81
CA GLU A 246 -15.98 1.79 -14.88
C GLU A 246 -16.89 1.69 -16.11
#